data_AF-A0A6J1W7M6-F1
#
_entry.id   AF-A0A6J1W7M6-F1
#
_cell.length_a   1.000
_cell.length_b   1.000
_cell.length_c   1.000
_cell.angle_alpha   90.00
_cell.angle_beta   90.00
_cell.angle_gamma   90.00
#
_symmetry.space_group_name_H-M   'P 1'
#
loop_
_entity.id
_entity.type
_entity.pdbx_description
1 polymer ?
#
loop_
_entity_poly.entity_id
_entity_poly.type
_entity_poly.pdbx_seq_one_letter_code
_entity_poly.pdbx_strand_id
1 'polypeptide(L)'
;MLPQLAVSAKILCLLMVVICGAVPSMVRSVRLYSQCSHLYVNVFPNGTVMARSGGNDQPNLTISTRGFSLELLIHSPIQDMYLCFNRSKLVGRRLTRFQAERQPNCLFKEEFVNGYNRYHLMKNEDRYIGFNRRGLQLRRGKSRLPERVHKCLDFMKVARGDDFNLDRHNNMLAGDLPKWRPQRRLRPPPQNSIKPPCHGVRHHHGRYQRRKNCDGT
;
A
#
# COMPACT_ATOMS: atom_id res chain seq x y z
N MET A 1 59.94 -15.20 -18.53
CA MET A 1 58.83 -14.22 -18.70
C MET A 1 57.61 -14.63 -17.85
N LEU A 2 57.75 -14.75 -16.53
CA LEU A 2 56.68 -15.13 -15.58
C LEU A 2 56.29 -14.08 -14.51
N PRO A 3 56.96 -12.92 -14.32
CA PRO A 3 56.60 -12.02 -13.21
C PRO A 3 55.37 -11.14 -13.50
N GLN A 4 55.03 -10.90 -14.77
CA GLN A 4 54.00 -9.93 -15.14
C GLN A 4 52.56 -10.46 -14.92
N LEU A 5 52.35 -11.78 -15.10
CA LEU A 5 51.05 -12.44 -14.90
C LEU A 5 50.69 -12.60 -13.41
N ALA A 6 51.69 -12.83 -12.55
CA ALA A 6 51.46 -12.94 -11.11
C ALA A 6 51.12 -11.58 -10.48
N VAL A 7 51.73 -10.50 -10.98
CA VAL A 7 51.44 -9.13 -10.56
C VAL A 7 50.04 -8.70 -11.02
N SER A 8 49.63 -9.04 -12.24
CA SER A 8 48.29 -8.71 -12.74
C SER A 8 47.17 -9.46 -12.00
N ALA A 9 47.37 -10.74 -11.68
CA ALA A 9 46.41 -11.52 -10.91
C ALA A 9 46.21 -10.96 -9.49
N LYS A 10 47.29 -10.57 -8.80
CA LYS A 10 47.20 -9.95 -7.47
C LYS A 10 46.46 -8.62 -7.51
N ILE A 11 46.70 -7.79 -8.52
CA ILE A 11 46.01 -6.50 -8.68
C ILE A 11 44.52 -6.73 -8.99
N LEU A 12 44.17 -7.69 -9.84
CA LEU A 12 42.76 -8.03 -10.11
C LEU A 12 42.05 -8.57 -8.87
N CYS A 13 42.70 -9.42 -8.07
CA CYS A 13 42.14 -9.89 -6.80
C CYS A 13 41.94 -8.75 -5.81
N LEU A 14 42.90 -7.82 -5.69
CA LEU A 14 42.75 -6.64 -4.83
C LEU A 14 41.62 -5.72 -5.32
N LEU A 15 41.52 -5.48 -6.62
CA LEU A 15 40.42 -4.71 -7.21
C LEU A 15 39.07 -5.38 -6.98
N MET A 16 38.96 -6.70 -7.14
CA MET A 16 37.74 -7.44 -6.82
C MET A 16 37.39 -7.38 -5.33
N VAL A 17 38.35 -7.46 -4.42
CA VAL A 17 38.11 -7.30 -2.97
C VAL A 17 37.66 -5.87 -2.65
N VAL A 18 38.21 -4.86 -3.31
CA VAL A 18 37.78 -3.45 -3.14
C VAL A 18 36.37 -3.22 -3.71
N ILE A 19 36.04 -3.85 -4.85
CA ILE A 19 34.72 -3.74 -5.47
C ILE A 19 33.65 -4.55 -4.70
N CYS A 20 34.00 -5.73 -4.18
CA CYS A 20 33.11 -6.57 -3.38
C CYS A 20 32.98 -6.12 -1.92
N GLY A 21 33.99 -5.40 -1.38
CA GLY A 21 33.96 -4.79 -0.04
C GLY A 21 33.12 -3.52 0.03
N ALA A 22 32.82 -2.90 -1.10
CA ALA A 22 31.73 -1.95 -1.21
C ALA A 22 30.41 -2.73 -1.23
N VAL A 23 29.89 -3.07 -0.05
CA VAL A 23 28.57 -3.70 0.08
C VAL A 23 27.59 -2.91 -0.80
N PRO A 24 27.06 -3.50 -1.89
CA PRO A 24 26.14 -2.78 -2.74
C PRO A 24 24.97 -2.38 -1.86
N SER A 25 24.66 -1.07 -1.82
CA SER A 25 23.45 -0.55 -1.18
C SER A 25 22.32 -1.52 -1.55
N MET A 26 21.75 -2.19 -0.57
CA MET A 26 20.80 -3.27 -0.81
C MET A 26 19.53 -2.67 -1.40
N VAL A 27 19.34 -2.84 -2.71
CA VAL A 27 18.19 -2.34 -3.46
C VAL A 27 17.17 -3.45 -3.67
N ARG A 28 15.91 -3.24 -3.29
CA ARG A 28 14.81 -4.18 -3.51
C ARG A 28 13.65 -3.52 -4.24
N SER A 29 13.15 -4.18 -5.28
CA SER A 29 11.94 -3.79 -6.00
C SER A 29 10.73 -4.49 -5.38
N VAL A 30 9.79 -3.72 -4.85
CA VAL A 30 8.63 -4.22 -4.09
C VAL A 30 7.37 -3.43 -4.40
N ARG A 31 6.20 -4.04 -4.20
CA ARG A 31 4.94 -3.34 -4.04
C ARG A 31 4.60 -3.27 -2.56
N LEU A 32 4.19 -2.10 -2.08
CA LEU A 32 3.77 -1.91 -0.69
C LEU A 32 2.25 -2.02 -0.61
N TYR A 33 1.76 -3.11 -0.04
CA TYR A 33 0.33 -3.34 0.20
C TYR A 33 -0.05 -2.82 1.58
N SER A 34 -1.00 -1.87 1.66
CA SER A 34 -1.47 -1.32 2.93
C SER A 34 -2.53 -2.21 3.57
N GLN A 35 -2.29 -2.61 4.82
CA GLN A 35 -3.20 -3.47 5.57
C GLN A 35 -4.56 -2.82 5.85
N CYS A 36 -4.61 -1.50 5.96
CA CYS A 36 -5.84 -0.79 6.32
C CYS A 36 -6.72 -0.46 5.12
N SER A 37 -6.14 -0.13 3.96
CA SER A 37 -6.91 0.14 2.75
C SER A 37 -7.13 -1.09 1.89
N HIS A 38 -6.30 -2.13 2.05
CA HIS A 38 -6.24 -3.28 1.13
C HIS A 38 -5.83 -2.88 -0.30
N LEU A 39 -4.99 -1.85 -0.41
CA LEU A 39 -4.58 -1.24 -1.67
C LEU A 39 -3.06 -1.03 -1.69
N TYR A 40 -2.49 -0.85 -2.87
CA TYR A 40 -1.05 -0.63 -3.02
C TYR A 40 -0.69 0.85 -3.06
N VAL A 41 0.47 1.19 -2.52
CA VAL A 41 1.05 2.54 -2.61
C VAL A 41 1.34 2.90 -4.06
N ASN A 42 0.87 4.06 -4.48
CA ASN A 42 1.06 4.63 -5.81
C ASN A 42 1.61 6.04 -5.71
N VAL A 43 2.51 6.37 -6.63
CA VAL A 43 2.99 7.73 -6.88
C VAL A 43 2.46 8.18 -8.22
N PHE A 44 1.79 9.33 -8.26
CA PHE A 44 1.23 9.92 -9.47
C PHE A 44 2.20 10.92 -10.11
N PRO A 45 2.05 11.23 -11.42
CA PRO A 45 2.92 12.18 -12.11
C PRO A 45 3.00 13.58 -11.48
N ASN A 46 1.96 14.00 -10.76
CA ASN A 46 1.93 15.26 -10.03
C ASN A 46 2.58 15.20 -8.63
N GLY A 47 3.28 14.11 -8.29
CA GLY A 47 3.90 13.89 -6.98
C GLY A 47 2.92 13.53 -5.86
N THR A 48 1.63 13.32 -6.15
CA THR A 48 0.68 12.82 -5.16
C THR A 48 0.98 11.36 -4.84
N VAL A 49 0.88 10.98 -3.57
CA VAL A 49 1.03 9.58 -3.11
C VAL A 49 -0.29 9.11 -2.50
N MET A 50 -0.85 8.00 -2.95
CA MET A 50 -2.08 7.42 -2.38
C MET A 50 -2.02 5.90 -2.47
N ALA A 51 -2.80 5.20 -1.64
CA ALA A 51 -3.04 3.79 -1.88
C ALA A 51 -4.22 3.62 -2.84
N ARG A 52 -4.04 2.88 -3.94
CA ARG A 52 -5.08 2.61 -4.94
C ARG A 52 -5.00 1.17 -5.43
N SER A 53 -6.12 0.66 -5.92
CA SER A 53 -6.15 -0.58 -6.68
C SER A 53 -5.66 -0.27 -8.07
N GLY A 54 -4.54 -0.86 -8.47
CA GLY A 54 -4.19 -1.09 -9.86
C GLY A 54 -4.44 -2.57 -10.15
N GLY A 55 -4.71 -2.89 -11.42
CA GLY A 55 -4.62 -4.28 -11.88
C GLY A 55 -3.17 -4.78 -11.81
N ASN A 56 -2.80 -5.72 -12.68
CA ASN A 56 -1.43 -6.25 -12.73
C ASN A 56 -0.33 -5.18 -12.98
N ASP A 57 -0.70 -3.98 -13.40
CA ASP A 57 0.21 -2.88 -13.75
C ASP A 57 0.57 -1.94 -12.59
N GLN A 58 0.45 -2.40 -11.33
CA GLN A 58 0.80 -1.57 -10.19
C GLN A 58 2.30 -1.23 -10.19
N PRO A 59 2.69 0.07 -10.15
CA PRO A 59 4.10 0.47 -10.12
C PRO A 59 4.81 -0.11 -8.90
N ASN A 60 5.98 -0.71 -9.14
CA ASN A 60 6.88 -1.06 -8.05
C ASN A 60 7.51 0.18 -7.44
N LEU A 61 7.88 0.07 -6.17
CA LEU A 61 8.76 0.98 -5.48
C LEU A 61 10.11 0.28 -5.29
N THR A 62 11.17 1.07 -5.37
CA THR A 62 12.52 0.64 -5.08
C THR A 62 12.89 1.12 -3.68
N ILE A 63 13.13 0.19 -2.76
CA ILE A 63 13.64 0.48 -1.42
C ILE A 63 15.15 0.23 -1.45
N SER A 64 15.93 1.24 -1.07
CA SER A 64 17.39 1.15 -1.02
C SER A 64 17.94 1.69 0.28
N THR A 65 19.03 1.10 0.76
CA THR A 65 19.73 1.55 1.97
C THR A 65 20.74 2.65 1.64
N ARG A 66 20.97 3.56 2.59
CA ARG A 66 22.03 4.57 2.49
C ARG A 66 23.33 4.04 3.08
N GLY A 67 24.22 3.53 2.22
CA GLY A 67 25.50 2.95 2.64
C GLY A 67 25.31 1.83 3.68
N PHE A 68 26.07 1.87 4.78
CA PHE A 68 25.95 0.91 5.89
C PHE A 68 24.86 1.28 6.92
N SER A 69 24.20 2.43 6.77
CA SER A 69 23.11 2.82 7.67
C SER A 69 21.81 2.11 7.28
N LEU A 70 21.01 1.70 8.27
CA LEU A 70 19.65 1.12 8.07
C LEU A 70 18.61 2.17 7.62
N GLU A 71 19.09 3.31 7.10
CA GLU A 71 18.25 4.37 6.57
C GLU A 71 17.87 4.05 5.14
N LEU A 72 16.58 4.23 4.85
CA LEU A 72 15.96 3.82 3.60
C LEU A 72 15.55 5.02 2.77
N LEU A 73 15.80 4.91 1.47
CA LEU A 73 15.17 5.69 0.43
C LEU A 73 14.11 4.83 -0.25
N ILE A 74 12.95 5.43 -0.51
CA ILE A 74 11.88 4.80 -1.27
C ILE A 74 11.69 5.60 -2.55
N HIS A 75 12.00 4.98 -3.69
CA HIS A 75 11.91 5.57 -5.02
C HIS A 75 10.79 4.92 -5.83
N SER A 76 10.11 5.71 -6.65
CA SER A 76 9.17 5.25 -7.67
C SER A 76 9.88 5.32 -9.02
N PRO A 77 10.32 4.19 -9.59
CA PRO A 77 11.00 4.16 -10.88
C PRO A 77 10.13 4.68 -12.01
N ILE A 78 8.84 4.38 -12.00
CA ILE A 78 7.92 4.77 -13.08
C ILE A 78 7.78 6.28 -13.18
N GLN A 79 7.74 6.99 -12.05
CA GLN A 79 7.59 8.44 -12.03
C GLN A 79 8.93 9.19 -11.90
N ASP A 80 10.01 8.44 -11.68
CA ASP A 80 11.32 8.93 -11.25
C ASP A 80 11.25 9.93 -10.09
N MET A 81 10.66 9.48 -8.97
CA MET A 81 10.47 10.31 -7.78
C MET A 81 10.83 9.58 -6.50
N TYR A 82 11.48 10.27 -5.57
CA TYR A 82 11.67 9.80 -4.20
C TYR A 82 10.47 10.20 -3.34
N LEU A 83 10.02 9.30 -2.47
CA LEU A 83 9.04 9.61 -1.45
C LEU A 83 9.69 10.48 -0.38
N CYS A 84 9.04 11.59 -0.06
CA CYS A 84 9.45 12.49 1.00
C CYS A 84 8.22 13.04 1.72
N PHE A 85 8.37 13.39 3.00
CA PHE A 85 7.37 14.18 3.70
C PHE A 85 7.56 15.67 3.42
N ASN A 86 6.51 16.33 2.94
CA ASN A 86 6.37 17.78 3.02
C ASN A 86 5.41 18.10 4.17
N ARG A 87 5.96 18.57 5.29
CA ARG A 87 5.25 18.70 6.57
C ARG A 87 4.59 17.37 6.95
N SER A 88 3.26 17.29 6.90
CA SER A 88 2.50 16.08 7.21
C SER A 88 2.09 15.26 5.99
N LYS A 89 2.38 15.72 4.76
CA LYS A 89 1.94 15.09 3.51
C LYS A 89 3.11 14.30 2.91
N LEU A 90 2.89 13.04 2.60
CA LEU A 90 3.79 12.24 1.79
C LEU A 90 3.64 12.63 0.32
N VAL A 91 4.75 12.94 -0.33
CA VAL A 91 4.81 13.39 -1.72
C VAL A 91 5.95 12.68 -2.45
N GLY A 92 5.77 12.48 -3.75
CA GLY A 92 6.87 12.19 -4.66
C GLY A 92 7.60 13.50 -4.99
N ARG A 93 8.93 13.50 -4.91
CA ARG A 93 9.80 14.60 -5.34
C ARG A 93 10.80 14.08 -6.35
N ARG A 94 10.94 14.80 -7.47
CA ARG A 94 12.04 14.58 -8.43
C ARG A 94 13.33 15.05 -7.79
N LEU A 95 14.20 14.11 -7.47
CA LEU A 95 15.48 14.34 -6.83
C LEU A 95 16.46 13.32 -7.40
N THR A 96 17.73 13.70 -7.52
CA THR A 96 18.79 12.70 -7.68
C THR A 96 18.94 11.90 -6.39
N ARG A 97 19.51 10.70 -6.47
CA ARG A 97 19.79 9.88 -5.27
C ARG A 97 20.57 10.67 -4.22
N PHE A 98 21.64 11.33 -4.64
CA PHE A 98 22.49 12.16 -3.78
C PHE A 98 21.74 13.31 -3.11
N GLN A 99 20.83 13.96 -3.83
CA GLN A 99 19.95 14.97 -3.24
C GLN A 99 19.02 14.35 -2.20
N ALA A 100 18.40 13.21 -2.50
CA ALA A 100 17.50 12.53 -1.58
C ALA A 100 18.21 12.07 -0.28
N GLU A 101 19.45 11.56 -0.38
CA GLU A 101 20.26 11.13 0.78
C GLU A 101 20.58 12.25 1.76
N ARG A 102 20.61 13.50 1.28
CA ARG A 102 20.85 14.71 2.09
C ARG A 102 19.57 15.31 2.68
N GLN A 103 18.40 14.83 2.27
CA GLN A 103 17.11 15.38 2.66
C GLN A 103 16.50 14.53 3.79
N PRO A 104 16.51 15.00 5.05
CA PRO A 104 16.06 14.20 6.19
C PRO A 104 14.58 13.81 6.13
N ASN A 105 13.78 14.55 5.37
CA ASN A 105 12.37 14.25 5.13
C ASN A 105 12.14 13.20 4.03
N CYS A 106 13.19 12.70 3.39
CA CYS A 106 13.15 11.62 2.40
C CYS A 106 13.77 10.31 2.94
N LEU A 107 14.29 10.34 4.17
CA LEU A 107 14.95 9.21 4.82
C LEU A 107 14.00 8.53 5.81
N PHE A 108 13.87 7.22 5.67
CA PHE A 108 12.98 6.40 6.47
C PHE A 108 13.74 5.34 7.25
N LYS A 109 13.14 4.85 8.32
CA LYS A 109 13.50 3.57 8.94
C LYS A 109 12.34 2.60 8.77
N GLU A 110 12.69 1.32 8.68
CA GLU A 110 11.74 0.22 8.66
C GLU A 110 11.70 -0.46 10.02
N GLU A 111 10.49 -0.69 10.51
CA GLU A 111 10.22 -1.49 11.70
C GLU A 111 9.35 -2.68 11.30
N PHE A 112 9.60 -3.84 11.92
CA PHE A 112 8.75 -5.01 11.77
C PHE A 112 7.95 -5.24 13.05
N VAL A 113 6.64 -5.03 12.97
CA VAL A 113 5.74 -5.08 14.14
C VAL A 113 4.54 -5.94 13.78
N ASN A 114 4.27 -6.96 14.59
CA ASN A 114 3.12 -7.85 14.46
C ASN A 114 2.98 -8.48 13.06
N GLY A 115 4.09 -8.85 12.42
CA GLY A 115 4.08 -9.47 11.08
C GLY A 115 4.03 -8.48 9.91
N TYR A 116 3.98 -7.17 10.18
CA TYR A 116 3.89 -6.13 9.16
C TYR A 116 5.08 -5.17 9.21
N ASN A 117 5.41 -4.58 8.06
CA ASN A 117 6.42 -3.55 7.95
C ASN A 117 5.78 -2.18 8.19
N ARG A 118 6.46 -1.32 8.94
CA ARG A 118 6.13 0.10 9.14
C ARG A 118 7.29 0.95 8.68
N TYR A 119 6.98 2.12 8.11
CA TYR A 119 7.99 3.07 7.66
C TYR A 119 7.77 4.41 8.34
N HIS A 120 8.75 4.88 9.11
CA HIS A 120 8.71 6.21 9.71
C HIS A 120 9.90 7.07 9.27
N LEU A 121 9.76 8.38 9.40
CA LEU A 121 10.89 9.29 9.15
C LEU A 121 12.03 9.00 10.11
N MET A 122 13.26 9.04 9.59
CA MET A 122 14.46 8.84 10.39
C MET A 122 14.58 9.88 11.52
N LYS A 123 14.29 11.16 11.24
CA LYS A 123 14.35 12.25 12.23
C LYS A 123 13.08 12.44 13.06
N ASN A 124 12.01 11.70 12.79
CA ASN A 124 10.75 11.83 13.51
C ASN A 124 10.04 10.48 13.56
N GLU A 125 10.24 9.77 14.67
CA GLU A 125 9.67 8.45 14.92
C GLU A 125 8.15 8.46 15.07
N ASP A 126 7.52 9.63 15.27
CA ASP A 126 6.06 9.75 15.29
C ASP A 126 5.46 9.86 13.87
N ARG A 127 6.28 10.11 12.85
CA ARG A 127 5.83 10.37 11.46
C ARG A 127 5.95 9.13 10.59
N TYR A 128 4.86 8.38 10.50
CA TYR A 128 4.77 7.18 9.67
C TYR A 128 4.14 7.45 8.30
N ILE A 129 4.58 6.69 7.30
CA ILE A 129 3.81 6.44 6.09
C ILE A 129 2.56 5.65 6.52
N GLY A 130 1.39 6.06 6.04
CA GLY A 130 0.15 5.38 6.38
C GLY A 130 -1.00 5.85 5.52
N PHE A 131 -1.98 4.98 5.30
CA PHE A 131 -3.17 5.25 4.50
C PHE A 131 -4.40 4.76 5.24
N ASN A 132 -5.45 5.58 5.27
CA ASN A 132 -6.74 5.18 5.82
C ASN A 132 -7.44 4.16 4.90
N ARG A 133 -8.60 3.65 5.33
CA ARG A 133 -9.38 2.66 4.57
C ARG A 133 -9.75 3.09 3.14
N ARG A 134 -9.79 4.38 2.84
CA ARG A 134 -10.09 4.94 1.51
C ARG A 134 -8.84 5.10 0.63
N GLY A 135 -7.67 4.69 1.13
CA GLY A 135 -6.38 4.87 0.47
C GLY A 135 -5.81 6.29 0.56
N LEU A 136 -6.40 7.14 1.39
CA LEU A 136 -5.92 8.50 1.60
C LEU A 136 -4.87 8.54 2.70
N GLN A 137 -3.84 9.35 2.52
CA GLN A 137 -2.72 9.46 3.46
C GLN A 137 -3.18 9.86 4.88
N LEU A 138 -2.57 9.25 5.88
CA LEU A 138 -2.67 9.70 7.26
C LEU A 138 -1.72 10.88 7.49
N ARG A 139 -2.28 12.00 8.00
CA ARG A 139 -1.53 13.23 8.25
C ARG A 139 -1.19 13.45 9.73
N ARG A 140 -1.78 12.69 10.64
CA ARG A 140 -1.48 12.76 12.08
C ARG A 140 -0.31 11.82 12.38
N GLY A 141 0.51 12.18 13.38
CA GLY A 141 1.54 11.27 13.88
C GLY A 141 0.94 10.13 14.71
N LYS A 142 1.69 9.04 14.89
CA LYS A 142 1.24 7.79 15.53
C LYS A 142 0.68 8.01 16.94
N SER A 143 1.35 8.82 17.76
CA SER A 143 0.96 9.21 19.11
C SER A 143 -0.42 9.89 19.18
N ARG A 144 -0.82 10.57 18.09
CA ARG A 144 -2.13 11.25 17.97
C ARG A 144 -3.19 10.40 17.27
N LEU A 145 -2.84 9.19 16.86
CA LEU A 145 -3.77 8.23 16.27
C LEU A 145 -4.31 7.29 17.35
N PRO A 146 -5.63 7.04 17.39
CA PRO A 146 -6.17 5.98 18.22
C PRO A 146 -5.54 4.63 17.83
N GLU A 147 -5.31 3.75 18.80
CA GLU A 147 -4.63 2.47 18.61
C GLU A 147 -5.27 1.60 17.51
N ARG A 148 -6.60 1.59 17.41
CA ARG A 148 -7.34 0.90 16.33
C ARG A 148 -6.97 1.35 14.90
N VAL A 149 -6.34 2.52 14.76
CA VAL A 149 -5.89 3.11 13.49
C VAL A 149 -4.41 2.81 13.24
N HIS A 150 -3.65 2.28 14.21
CA HIS A 150 -2.22 1.97 14.02
C HIS A 150 -2.01 0.92 12.92
N LYS A 151 -2.97 0.02 12.70
CA LYS A 151 -2.95 -0.89 11.54
C LYS A 151 -2.94 -0.21 10.17
N CYS A 152 -3.24 1.08 10.12
CA CYS A 152 -3.16 1.90 8.91
C CYS A 152 -1.74 2.43 8.63
N LEU A 153 -0.79 2.07 9.48
CA LEU A 153 0.65 2.25 9.29
C LEU A 153 1.34 0.95 8.83
N ASP A 154 0.59 -0.15 8.75
CA ASP A 154 1.10 -1.50 8.47
C ASP A 154 1.09 -1.82 6.97
N PHE A 155 2.20 -2.39 6.49
CA PHE A 155 2.41 -2.77 5.10
C PHE A 155 2.97 -4.18 4.94
N MET A 156 2.54 -4.86 3.88
CA MET A 156 3.20 -6.06 3.36
C MET A 156 4.04 -5.71 2.13
N LYS A 157 5.26 -6.25 2.06
CA LYS A 157 6.09 -6.19 0.86
C LYS A 157 5.70 -7.34 -0.06
N VAL A 158 5.27 -7.01 -1.27
CA VAL A 158 5.05 -8.00 -2.33
C VAL A 158 6.18 -7.87 -3.33
N ALA A 159 7.09 -8.83 -3.35
CA ALA A 159 8.21 -8.85 -4.28
C ALA A 159 7.72 -9.01 -5.73
N ARG A 160 8.50 -8.52 -6.70
CA ARG A 160 8.33 -8.90 -8.11
C ARG A 160 9.19 -10.12 -8.36
N GLY A 161 8.57 -11.30 -8.49
CA GLY A 161 9.25 -12.53 -8.94
C GLY A 161 9.14 -13.73 -8.01
N ASP A 162 8.71 -13.58 -6.76
CA ASP A 162 8.42 -14.72 -5.87
C ASP A 162 6.91 -15.02 -5.89
N ASP A 163 6.56 -16.32 -5.84
CA ASP A 163 5.22 -16.93 -5.86
C ASP A 163 4.30 -16.54 -4.67
N PHE A 164 4.46 -15.34 -4.12
CA PHE A 164 3.55 -14.79 -3.14
C PHE A 164 2.27 -14.32 -3.83
N ASN A 165 1.37 -15.28 -4.06
CA ASN A 165 0.01 -14.99 -4.45
C ASN A 165 -0.74 -14.40 -3.23
N LEU A 166 -1.04 -13.10 -3.30
CA LEU A 166 -1.78 -12.39 -2.25
C LEU A 166 -3.15 -13.02 -2.00
N ASP A 167 -3.82 -13.55 -3.02
CA ASP A 167 -5.09 -14.26 -2.86
C ASP A 167 -4.90 -15.57 -2.10
N ARG A 168 -3.81 -16.31 -2.35
CA ARG A 168 -3.45 -17.50 -1.55
C ARG A 168 -3.20 -17.14 -0.09
N HIS A 169 -2.48 -16.06 0.17
CA HIS A 169 -2.23 -15.59 1.54
C HIS A 169 -3.51 -15.13 2.23
N ASN A 170 -4.35 -14.34 1.55
CA ASN A 170 -5.64 -13.90 2.09
C ASN A 170 -6.57 -15.09 2.36
N ASN A 171 -6.57 -16.11 1.49
CA ASN A 171 -7.33 -17.34 1.69
C ASN A 171 -6.81 -18.18 2.88
N MET A 172 -5.48 -18.24 3.08
CA MET A 172 -4.88 -18.87 4.25
C MET A 172 -5.24 -18.12 5.55
N LEU A 173 -5.16 -16.78 5.56
CA LEU A 173 -5.57 -15.98 6.74
C LEU A 173 -7.07 -16.04 7.01
N ALA A 174 -7.90 -16.20 5.97
CA ALA A 174 -9.34 -16.36 6.11
C ALA A 174 -9.77 -17.81 6.42
N GLY A 175 -8.83 -18.76 6.44
CA GLY A 175 -9.08 -20.20 6.52
C GLY A 175 -8.57 -20.84 7.79
N ASP A 176 -9.22 -20.56 8.92
CA ASP A 176 -9.40 -21.48 10.06
C ASP A 176 -10.47 -20.96 11.04
N LEU A 177 -11.58 -20.46 10.50
CA LEU A 177 -12.85 -20.53 11.22
C LEU A 177 -13.82 -21.36 10.39
N PRO A 178 -14.47 -22.40 10.97
CA PRO A 178 -15.57 -23.04 10.29
C PRO A 178 -16.57 -21.96 9.92
N LYS A 179 -16.87 -21.87 8.61
CA LYS A 179 -18.00 -21.11 8.10
C LYS A 179 -19.27 -21.71 8.72
N TRP A 180 -19.59 -21.31 9.94
CA TRP A 180 -20.98 -21.20 10.36
C TRP A 180 -21.59 -20.16 9.44
N ARG A 181 -22.02 -20.60 8.26
CA ARG A 181 -23.11 -19.93 7.57
C ARG A 181 -24.24 -19.98 8.60
N PRO A 182 -24.74 -18.86 9.12
CA PRO A 182 -26.09 -18.90 9.66
C PRO A 182 -26.91 -19.34 8.46
N GLN A 183 -27.39 -20.58 8.50
CA GLN A 183 -28.43 -21.05 7.61
C GLN A 183 -29.44 -19.90 7.60
N ARG A 184 -29.64 -19.27 6.44
CA ARG A 184 -30.72 -18.28 6.31
C ARG A 184 -31.92 -19.04 6.84
N ARG A 185 -32.40 -18.68 8.03
CA ARG A 185 -33.68 -19.17 8.49
C ARG A 185 -34.62 -18.73 7.39
N LEU A 186 -35.11 -19.68 6.61
CA LEU A 186 -36.30 -19.50 5.83
C LEU A 186 -37.29 -18.91 6.85
N ARG A 187 -37.63 -17.63 6.67
CA ARG A 187 -38.67 -17.02 7.47
C ARG A 187 -39.88 -17.95 7.34
N PRO A 188 -40.49 -18.39 8.45
CA PRO A 188 -41.78 -19.05 8.36
C PRO A 188 -42.72 -18.14 7.56
N PRO A 189 -43.56 -18.70 6.68
CA PRO A 189 -44.54 -17.89 5.97
C PRO A 189 -45.39 -17.13 6.99
N PRO A 190 -45.72 -15.85 6.75
CA PRO A 190 -46.61 -15.12 7.64
C PRO A 190 -47.98 -15.79 7.64
N GLN A 191 -48.35 -16.42 8.76
CA GLN A 191 -49.74 -16.71 9.09
C GLN A 191 -50.40 -15.37 9.40
N ASN A 192 -51.02 -14.77 8.38
CA ASN A 192 -52.25 -13.98 8.45
C ASN A 192 -52.44 -13.27 7.10
N SER A 193 -53.15 -13.94 6.20
CA SER A 193 -53.68 -13.36 4.98
C SER A 193 -54.91 -12.50 5.31
N ILE A 194 -54.68 -11.23 5.63
CA ILE A 194 -55.70 -10.19 5.44
C ILE A 194 -55.29 -9.44 4.17
N LYS A 195 -56.02 -9.67 3.08
CA LYS A 195 -55.82 -9.02 1.78
C LYS A 195 -56.04 -7.51 1.91
N PRO A 196 -55.08 -6.65 1.50
CA PRO A 196 -55.40 -5.31 1.03
C PRO A 196 -55.48 -5.31 -0.51
N PRO A 197 -56.50 -4.69 -1.12
CA PRO A 197 -56.62 -4.66 -2.57
C PRO A 197 -55.65 -3.64 -3.20
N CYS A 198 -55.02 -4.09 -4.27
CA CYS A 198 -54.69 -3.41 -5.51
C CYS A 198 -53.96 -2.03 -5.52
N HIS A 199 -52.76 -2.11 -6.10
CA HIS A 199 -52.09 -1.18 -7.02
C HIS A 199 -51.16 -0.04 -6.53
N GLY A 200 -50.00 0.00 -7.19
CA GLY A 200 -49.11 1.16 -7.26
C GLY A 200 -47.72 0.83 -7.80
N VAL A 201 -47.61 0.53 -9.11
CA VAL A 201 -46.32 0.43 -9.82
C VAL A 201 -45.63 1.81 -9.78
N ARG A 202 -44.41 1.89 -9.23
CA ARG A 202 -43.56 3.07 -9.30
C ARG A 202 -42.75 3.04 -10.60
N HIS A 203 -43.01 4.00 -11.49
CA HIS A 203 -42.04 4.40 -12.50
C HIS A 203 -41.67 5.89 -12.38
N HIS A 204 -40.46 6.13 -12.88
CA HIS A 204 -39.66 7.35 -12.90
C HIS A 204 -40.38 8.65 -13.31
N HIS A 205 -39.81 9.75 -12.80
CA HIS A 205 -39.81 11.13 -13.29
C HIS A 205 -40.50 11.40 -14.65
N GLY A 206 -41.50 12.28 -14.65
CA GLY A 206 -41.98 12.95 -15.86
C GLY A 206 -43.37 13.59 -15.73
N ARG A 207 -43.40 14.93 -15.77
CA ARG A 207 -44.45 15.85 -16.27
C ARG A 207 -45.95 15.47 -16.24
N TYR A 208 -46.71 16.41 -15.67
CA TYR A 208 -48.02 16.95 -16.09
C TYR A 208 -49.32 16.13 -15.88
N GLN A 209 -50.18 16.72 -15.04
CA GLN A 209 -51.64 16.65 -14.87
C GLN A 209 -52.49 15.66 -15.69
N ARG A 210 -53.37 14.90 -15.02
CA ARG A 210 -54.85 15.06 -15.03
C ARG A 210 -55.54 14.04 -14.10
N ARG A 211 -56.48 14.50 -13.28
CA ARG A 211 -57.43 13.67 -12.51
C ARG A 211 -58.31 12.85 -13.45
N LYS A 212 -58.60 11.59 -13.07
CA LYS A 212 -59.85 10.89 -13.43
C LYS A 212 -60.31 10.06 -12.23
N ASN A 213 -61.51 10.39 -11.76
CA ASN A 213 -62.32 9.60 -10.84
C ASN A 213 -62.81 8.34 -11.56
N CYS A 214 -62.94 7.23 -10.83
CA CYS A 214 -63.86 6.15 -11.18
C CYS A 214 -64.57 5.70 -9.90
N ASP A 215 -65.88 5.96 -9.87
CA ASP A 215 -66.86 5.43 -8.93
C ASP A 215 -67.09 3.93 -9.14
N GLY A 216 -67.56 3.25 -8.09
CA GLY A 216 -67.81 1.82 -8.07
C GLY A 216 -69.26 1.43 -8.34
N THR A 217 -69.42 0.19 -8.78
CA THR A 217 -70.42 -0.81 -8.33
C THR A 217 -69.84 -2.18 -8.62
#